data_AF-A0A7C5K1U2-F1
#
_entry.id   AF-A0A7C5K1U2-F1
#
_cell.length_a   1.000
_cell.length_b   1.000
_cell.length_c   1.000
_cell.angle_alpha   90.00
_cell.angle_beta   90.00
_cell.angle_gamma   90.00
#
_symmetry.space_group_name_H-M   'P 1'
#
loop_
_entity.id
_entity.type
_entity.pdbx_description
1 polymer ?
#
loop_
_entity_poly.entity_id
_entity_poly.type
_entity_poly.pdbx_seq_one_letter_code
_entity_poly.pdbx_strand_id
1 'polypeptide(L)'
;MRKLFKIIQKNIRLLLRSRSSAMIVILGPLLIIFLAGVAFNNSNTYKINVGIYSPNYTSEINSFTSKLAGNQFRTLNFDSEQRCVDAIRQGVIHTCVVFPSDFKIATNSTEEITFYVDYS
;
A
#
# COMPACT_ATOMS: atom_id res chain seq x y z
N MET A 1 -38.00 4.56 36.12
CA MET A 1 -37.53 4.79 34.73
C MET A 1 -38.04 6.07 34.08
N ARG A 2 -39.35 6.36 34.06
CA ARG A 2 -39.92 7.55 33.36
C ARG A 2 -39.33 8.90 33.82
N LYS A 3 -39.02 9.05 35.12
CA LYS A 3 -38.34 10.23 35.68
C LYS A 3 -36.91 10.37 35.14
N LEU A 4 -36.15 9.27 35.10
CA LEU A 4 -34.78 9.24 34.57
C LEU A 4 -34.76 9.65 33.08
N PHE A 5 -35.68 9.13 32.27
CA PHE A 5 -35.77 9.52 30.86
C PHE A 5 -36.05 11.01 30.67
N LYS A 6 -36.93 11.60 31.49
CA LYS A 6 -37.17 13.06 31.47
C LYS A 6 -35.93 13.87 31.85
N ILE A 7 -35.13 13.37 32.79
CA ILE A 7 -33.87 14.02 33.20
C ILE A 7 -32.84 13.94 32.06
N ILE A 8 -32.67 12.78 31.43
CA ILE A 8 -31.79 12.60 30.28
C ILE A 8 -32.21 13.51 29.12
N GLN A 9 -33.51 13.54 28.79
CA GLN A 9 -34.04 14.42 27.74
C GLN A 9 -33.79 15.90 28.02
N LYS A 10 -33.97 16.33 29.29
CA LYS A 10 -33.65 17.70 29.72
C LYS A 10 -32.17 18.00 29.49
N ASN A 11 -31.28 17.10 29.90
CA ASN A 11 -29.83 17.31 29.81
C ASN A 11 -29.34 17.32 28.35
N ILE A 12 -29.83 16.43 27.49
CA ILE A 12 -29.52 16.45 26.06
C ILE A 12 -30.01 17.75 25.42
N ARG A 13 -31.23 18.21 25.75
CA ARG A 13 -31.77 19.48 25.23
C ARG A 13 -30.95 20.69 25.70
N LEU A 14 -30.47 20.69 26.94
CA LEU A 14 -29.59 21.73 27.45
C LEU A 14 -28.23 21.73 26.75
N LEU A 15 -27.63 20.55 26.57
CA LEU A 15 -26.38 20.37 25.83
C LEU A 15 -26.48 20.91 24.40
N LEU A 16 -27.54 20.55 23.67
CA LEU A 16 -27.77 21.00 22.29
C LEU A 16 -28.11 22.49 22.20
N ARG A 17 -28.68 23.09 23.25
CA ARG A 17 -28.97 24.54 23.29
C ARG A 17 -27.71 25.37 23.51
N SER A 18 -26.71 24.86 24.23
CA SER A 18 -25.44 25.55 24.41
C SER A 18 -24.54 25.37 23.18
N ARG A 19 -24.38 26.44 22.38
CA ARG A 19 -23.64 26.41 21.10
C ARG A 19 -22.22 25.83 21.26
N SER A 20 -21.47 26.26 22.26
CA SER A 20 -20.08 25.81 22.48
C SER A 20 -19.99 24.34 22.88
N SER A 21 -20.84 23.87 23.82
CA SER A 21 -20.81 22.47 24.27
C SER A 21 -21.32 21.52 23.18
N ALA A 22 -22.37 21.91 22.46
CA ALA A 22 -22.85 21.14 21.31
C ALA A 22 -21.77 20.99 20.24
N MET A 23 -21.01 22.05 19.97
CA MET A 23 -19.92 22.03 19.00
C MET A 23 -18.82 21.04 19.43
N ILE A 24 -18.34 21.08 20.67
CA ILE A 24 -17.27 20.16 21.10
C ILE A 24 -17.73 18.69 21.05
N VAL A 25 -18.95 18.40 21.54
CA VAL A 25 -19.48 17.02 21.62
C VAL A 25 -19.73 16.41 20.23
N ILE A 26 -20.11 17.22 19.24
CA ILE A 26 -20.38 16.75 17.87
C ILE A 26 -19.11 16.79 17.01
N LEU A 27 -18.40 17.92 17.04
CA LEU A 27 -17.29 18.19 16.15
C LEU A 27 -16.02 17.45 16.55
N GLY A 28 -15.80 17.19 17.84
CA GLY A 28 -14.66 16.41 18.33
C GLY A 28 -14.63 15.00 17.71
N PRO A 29 -15.68 14.17 17.90
CA PRO A 29 -15.77 12.85 17.28
C PRO A 29 -15.70 12.89 15.75
N LEU A 30 -16.39 13.85 15.11
CA LEU A 30 -16.35 14.01 13.66
C LEU A 30 -14.94 14.33 13.15
N LEU A 31 -14.20 15.20 13.85
CA LEU A 31 -12.81 15.50 13.51
C LEU A 31 -11.91 14.28 13.70
N ILE A 32 -12.08 13.50 14.76
CA ILE A 32 -11.30 12.28 14.97
C ILE A 32 -11.55 11.28 13.84
N ILE A 33 -12.81 11.05 13.49
CA ILE A 33 -13.19 10.14 12.39
C ILE A 33 -12.66 10.67 11.05
N PHE A 34 -12.74 11.98 10.82
CA PHE A 34 -12.21 12.61 9.60
C PHE A 34 -10.69 12.47 9.51
N LEU A 35 -9.97 12.78 10.58
CA LEU A 35 -8.50 12.67 10.64
C LEU A 35 -8.05 11.22 10.50
N ALA A 36 -8.71 10.28 11.17
CA ALA A 36 -8.46 8.86 10.98
C ALA A 36 -8.74 8.46 9.52
N GLY A 37 -9.87 8.88 8.96
CA GLY A 37 -10.21 8.67 7.57
C GLY A 37 -9.13 9.18 6.62
N VAL A 38 -8.63 10.40 6.80
CA VAL A 38 -7.54 10.97 6.00
C VAL A 38 -6.23 10.20 6.19
N ALA A 39 -5.88 9.84 7.44
CA ALA A 39 -4.66 9.09 7.74
C ALA A 39 -4.67 7.67 7.14
N PHE A 40 -5.85 7.05 7.06
CA PHE A 40 -6.03 5.71 6.49
C PHE A 40 -6.47 5.72 5.02
N ASN A 41 -6.80 6.88 4.45
CA ASN A 41 -7.10 7.05 3.03
C ASN A 41 -5.80 6.93 2.22
N ASN A 42 -5.32 5.70 2.10
CA ASN A 42 -4.22 5.29 1.24
C ASN A 42 -4.68 5.29 -0.22
N SER A 43 -4.85 6.48 -0.80
CA SER A 43 -5.05 6.66 -2.24
C SER A 43 -3.84 6.21 -3.09
N ASN A 44 -2.71 5.87 -2.46
CA ASN A 44 -1.71 4.97 -3.03
C ASN A 44 -2.05 3.54 -2.62
N THR A 45 -3.04 2.98 -3.31
CA THR A 45 -3.37 1.55 -3.38
C THR A 45 -2.07 0.74 -3.36
N TYR A 46 -1.86 -0.04 -2.30
CA TYR A 46 -0.81 -1.07 -2.11
C TYR A 46 0.20 -1.12 -3.26
N LYS A 47 1.18 -0.19 -3.29
CA LYS A 47 2.25 -0.24 -4.29
C LYS A 47 3.09 -1.45 -3.96
N ILE A 48 2.79 -2.56 -4.61
CA ILE A 48 3.58 -3.78 -4.52
C ILE A 48 4.97 -3.39 -5.01
N ASN A 49 5.91 -3.39 -4.07
CA ASN A 49 7.33 -3.24 -4.32
C ASN A 49 7.82 -4.52 -5.01
N VAL A 50 8.27 -4.40 -6.25
CA VAL A 50 8.81 -5.50 -7.07
C VAL A 50 10.32 -5.27 -7.21
N GLY A 51 11.11 -6.22 -6.71
CA GLY A 51 12.54 -6.27 -6.97
C GLY A 51 12.82 -6.87 -8.34
N ILE A 52 13.84 -6.37 -9.02
CA ILE A 52 14.24 -6.83 -10.34
C ILE A 52 15.74 -7.04 -10.34
N TYR A 53 16.16 -8.26 -10.63
CA TYR A 53 17.55 -8.61 -10.85
C TYR A 53 17.74 -9.18 -12.25
N SER A 54 18.78 -8.73 -12.92
CA SER A 54 19.30 -9.35 -14.14
C SER A 54 20.82 -9.26 -14.12
N PRO A 55 21.55 -10.30 -14.58
CA PRO A 55 22.98 -10.18 -14.83
C PRO A 55 23.31 -9.07 -15.85
N ASN A 56 22.41 -8.82 -16.81
CA ASN A 56 22.58 -7.82 -17.88
C ASN A 56 21.26 -7.10 -18.15
N TYR A 57 21.16 -5.83 -17.75
CA TYR A 57 19.96 -5.02 -18.01
C TYR A 57 19.89 -4.55 -19.46
N THR A 58 19.20 -5.32 -20.31
CA THR A 58 18.98 -4.98 -21.72
C THR A 58 17.83 -3.99 -21.92
N SER A 59 17.67 -3.47 -23.14
CA SER A 59 16.55 -2.61 -23.54
C SER A 59 15.19 -3.28 -23.32
N GLU A 60 15.10 -4.59 -23.52
CA GLU A 60 13.87 -5.37 -23.39
C GLU A 60 13.44 -5.44 -21.93
N ILE A 61 14.39 -5.72 -21.02
CA ILE A 61 14.16 -5.78 -19.57
C ILE A 61 13.76 -4.40 -19.04
N ASN A 62 14.43 -3.33 -19.49
CA ASN A 62 14.09 -1.97 -19.08
C ASN A 62 12.71 -1.54 -19.60
N SER A 63 12.34 -1.93 -20.83
CA SER A 63 11.00 -1.71 -21.39
C SER A 63 9.92 -2.47 -20.61
N PHE A 64 10.18 -3.72 -20.22
CA PHE A 64 9.29 -4.48 -19.35
C PHE A 64 9.12 -3.81 -17.98
N THR A 65 10.24 -3.45 -17.36
CA THR A 65 10.29 -2.82 -16.03
C THR A 65 9.55 -1.49 -15.98
N SER A 66 9.72 -0.65 -17.01
CA SER A 66 9.03 0.64 -17.10
C SER A 66 7.52 0.49 -17.28
N LYS A 67 7.07 -0.47 -18.09
CA LYS A 67 5.64 -0.81 -18.21
C LYS A 67 5.07 -1.31 -16.89
N LEU A 68 5.84 -2.11 -16.16
CA LEU A 68 5.45 -2.60 -14.84
C LEU A 68 5.32 -1.45 -13.83
N ALA A 69 6.29 -0.54 -13.79
CA ALA A 69 6.26 0.65 -12.93
C ALA A 69 5.08 1.59 -13.22
N GLY A 70 4.62 1.67 -14.48
CA GLY A 70 3.45 2.45 -14.89
C GLY A 70 2.11 1.90 -14.37
N ASN A 71 2.06 0.62 -14.01
CA ASN A 71 0.82 -0.10 -13.64
C ASN A 71 0.65 -0.24 -12.11
N GLN A 72 0.92 0.81 -11.34
CA GLN A 72 0.77 0.87 -9.88
C GLN A 72 1.81 0.07 -9.06
N PHE A 73 2.81 -0.56 -9.70
CA PHE A 73 3.92 -1.22 -9.02
C PHE A 73 5.09 -0.26 -8.78
N ARG A 74 5.83 -0.44 -7.67
CA ARG A 74 7.12 0.23 -7.48
C ARG A 74 8.23 -0.76 -7.80
N THR A 75 9.04 -0.49 -8.81
CA THR A 75 10.16 -1.37 -9.18
C THR A 75 11.46 -0.91 -8.55
N LEU A 76 12.28 -1.86 -8.10
CA LEU A 76 13.59 -1.63 -7.47
C LEU A 76 14.60 -2.57 -8.12
N ASN A 77 15.68 -2.04 -8.68
CA ASN A 77 16.73 -2.86 -9.28
C ASN A 77 17.73 -3.31 -8.20
N PHE A 78 18.24 -4.52 -8.34
CA PHE A 78 19.22 -5.11 -7.44
C PHE A 78 20.45 -5.58 -8.20
N ASP A 79 21.63 -5.48 -7.58
CA ASP A 79 22.89 -5.89 -8.20
C ASP A 79 23.17 -7.40 -8.11
N SER A 80 22.40 -8.12 -7.30
CA SER A 80 22.49 -9.58 -7.16
C SER A 80 21.16 -10.21 -6.80
N GLU A 81 20.94 -11.44 -7.26
CA GLU A 81 19.79 -12.28 -6.92
C GLU A 81 19.66 -12.42 -5.39
N GLN A 82 20.77 -12.71 -4.71
CA GLN A 82 20.78 -12.89 -3.25
C GLN A 82 20.26 -11.65 -2.51
N ARG A 83 20.72 -10.45 -2.90
CA ARG A 83 20.24 -9.19 -2.29
C ARG A 83 18.74 -8.96 -2.54
N CYS A 84 18.28 -9.32 -3.73
CA CYS A 84 16.88 -9.21 -4.10
C CYS A 84 16.01 -10.17 -3.26
N VAL A 85 16.43 -11.42 -3.08
CA VAL A 85 15.76 -12.40 -2.20
C VAL A 85 15.81 -11.96 -0.74
N ASP A 86 16.94 -11.45 -0.25
CA ASP A 86 17.05 -10.97 1.13
C ASP A 86 16.16 -9.74 1.38
N ALA A 87 15.92 -8.91 0.37
CA ALA A 87 14.98 -7.80 0.47
C ALA A 87 13.52 -8.26 0.61
N ILE A 88 13.15 -9.43 0.08
CA ILE A 88 11.85 -10.06 0.37
C ILE A 88 11.79 -10.44 1.85
N ARG A 89 12.81 -11.14 2.35
CA ARG A 89 12.88 -11.60 3.76
C ARG A 89 12.82 -10.46 4.76
N GLN A 90 13.32 -9.28 4.39
CA GLN A 90 13.31 -8.06 5.21
C GLN A 90 12.00 -7.26 5.09
N GLY A 91 11.06 -7.66 4.23
CA GLY A 91 9.81 -6.95 3.98
C GLY A 91 9.99 -5.63 3.20
N VAL A 92 11.14 -5.41 2.56
CA VAL A 92 11.41 -4.21 1.76
C VAL A 92 10.66 -4.29 0.42
N ILE A 93 10.64 -5.49 -0.17
CA ILE A 93 9.93 -5.81 -1.40
C ILE A 93 8.99 -7.02 -1.19
N HIS A 94 7.99 -7.18 -2.04
CA HIS A 94 7.00 -8.26 -1.94
C HIS A 94 7.33 -9.44 -2.85
N THR A 95 8.04 -9.19 -3.95
CA THR A 95 8.48 -10.22 -4.89
C THR A 95 9.78 -9.79 -5.56
N CYS A 96 10.61 -10.74 -5.93
CA CYS A 96 11.81 -10.53 -6.73
C CYS A 96 11.68 -11.28 -8.07
N VAL A 97 11.87 -10.56 -9.16
CA VAL A 97 11.89 -11.09 -10.52
C VAL A 97 13.33 -11.23 -10.98
N VAL A 98 13.73 -12.44 -11.34
CA VAL A 98 15.08 -12.75 -11.82
C VAL A 98 15.03 -13.09 -13.30
N PHE A 99 15.76 -12.30 -14.08
CA PHE A 99 15.95 -12.51 -15.51
C PHE A 99 17.25 -13.28 -15.78
N PRO A 100 17.28 -14.17 -16.78
CA PRO A 100 18.49 -14.88 -17.19
C PRO A 100 19.47 -13.93 -17.89
N SER A 101 20.73 -14.35 -18.00
CA SER A 101 21.84 -13.54 -18.57
C SER A 101 21.63 -13.11 -20.02
N ASP A 102 20.86 -13.90 -20.78
CA ASP A 102 20.66 -13.76 -22.22
C ASP A 102 19.21 -13.51 -22.61
N PHE A 103 18.41 -12.97 -21.68
CA PHE A 103 16.99 -12.72 -21.89
C PHE A 103 16.71 -11.95 -23.19
N LYS A 104 16.05 -12.62 -24.14
CA LYS A 104 15.65 -12.07 -25.43
C LYS A 104 14.24 -12.52 -25.77
N ILE A 105 13.46 -11.60 -26.32
CA ILE A 105 12.13 -11.92 -26.83
C ILE A 105 12.31 -12.43 -28.27
N ALA A 106 12.44 -13.75 -28.43
CA ALA A 106 12.57 -14.40 -29.73
C ALA A 106 11.49 -15.47 -29.94
N THR A 107 11.01 -15.61 -31.18
CA THR A 107 9.86 -16.46 -31.54
C THR A 107 10.09 -17.96 -31.29
N ASN A 108 11.33 -18.38 -31.01
CA ASN A 108 11.74 -19.79 -30.84
C ASN A 108 12.68 -20.03 -29.65
N SER A 109 12.77 -19.13 -28.67
CA SER A 109 13.51 -19.38 -27.42
C SER A 109 12.57 -19.49 -26.23
N THR A 110 12.85 -20.44 -25.34
CA THR A 110 12.20 -20.56 -24.03
C THR A 110 13.12 -19.92 -23.01
N GLU A 111 12.85 -18.65 -22.68
CA GLU A 111 13.52 -17.95 -21.60
C GLU A 111 12.73 -18.15 -20.31
N GLU A 112 13.40 -18.56 -19.23
CA GLU A 112 12.78 -18.74 -17.93
C GLU A 112 12.96 -17.47 -17.10
N ILE A 113 11.86 -16.94 -16.54
CA ILE A 113 11.89 -15.86 -15.56
C ILE A 113 11.46 -16.44 -14.23
N THR A 114 12.30 -16.29 -13.20
CA THR A 114 12.03 -16.80 -11.87
C THR A 114 11.42 -15.71 -10.99
N PHE A 115 10.30 -16.02 -10.35
CA PHE A 115 9.63 -15.13 -9.40
C PHE A 115 9.77 -15.70 -7.99
N TYR A 116 10.51 -14.99 -7.14
CA TYR A 116 10.54 -15.27 -5.72
C TYR A 116 9.44 -14.49 -5.02
N VAL A 117 8.69 -15.18 -4.16
CA VAL A 117 7.62 -14.63 -3.34
C VAL A 117 7.75 -15.17 -1.92
N ASP A 118 7.32 -14.40 -0.94
CA ASP A 118 7.25 -14.87 0.44
C ASP A 118 6.08 -15.86 0.59
N TYR A 119 6.37 -17.10 0.98
CA TYR A 119 5.36 -18.10 1.33
C TYR A 119 5.18 -18.05 2.85
N SER A 120 4.20 -17.26 3.31
CA SER A 120 3.79 -17.18 4.71
C SER A 120 3.31 -18.51 5.27
#